data_AF-A0A6J1W4P1-F1
#
_entry.id   AF-A0A6J1W4P1-F1
#
_cell.length_a   1.000
_cell.length_b   1.000
_cell.length_c   1.000
_cell.angle_alpha   90.00
_cell.angle_beta   90.00
_cell.angle_gamma   90.00
#
_symmetry.space_group_name_H-M   'P 1'
#
loop_
_entity.id
_entity.type
_entity.pdbx_description
1 polymer ?
#
loop_
_entity_poly.entity_id
_entity_poly.type
_entity_poly.pdbx_seq_one_letter_code
_entity_poly.pdbx_strand_id
1 'polypeptide(L)'
;MSQRPSKGCTNPGWNKGRGDLCWHLLSVSLQAHPDVSLEQKEARSKGLRMRFKRKKDLKEQIRELQAIIHIQEQGRKLRTQASEEAVRKNRDLIAFLRTTLRAEMHELNLGLKYDHVTISRACLDRKRVKIAMADYTMEQARESLSQRVFDRINTHNILLYEVKRRGNRLEELQGILQGLIDLEMASPELQLQLQTIRQLENNIEKMQVNIMTADKVHILYVKMVGVLRGELSQLPFVLEDLEHRVGTYQTELQGMDLMAKDMQEAMEAAKEDMANAESELIAEKKFRENSLSIQKKQIERIRAKDPIERHRRMQIRRDMDFPALMMREGTRGAKLEASKAQIEYQGLVTSEVEKVKSAVQCSHLWDIAGRFMAQKKSEENLQQQITKSEKKRRGLKSQLKALELQRAELKFHQSPGFLSSKTLEENLWKNLEEEEERLSRIRGQAFKNQELLLHFENGVDNLILRLWDIRVPGQEGFPKMEDVFEKLQFCETKLLHLSRKMLDLPSDILRPDESNESFVHLRNFLEESARDEPQNLRIAFDEDEEDVRGLSPALRGSARPVTPSSSRQLASICSSGLSFTEGGGAVTARVKPCWCFLPPRGRIPTHCLCLGFTVKSPSSVSPGRVACAR
;
A
#
# COMPACT_ATOMS: atom_id res chain seq x y z
N MET A 1 61.51 -37.34 -41.14
CA MET A 1 61.83 -35.90 -40.93
C MET A 1 61.45 -35.52 -39.50
N SER A 2 62.06 -34.46 -38.96
CA SER A 2 62.05 -34.11 -37.52
C SER A 2 60.79 -33.35 -37.08
N GLN A 3 60.28 -33.58 -35.85
CA GLN A 3 60.11 -32.53 -34.82
C GLN A 3 59.64 -33.07 -33.45
N ARG A 4 59.68 -32.18 -32.43
CA ARG A 4 59.67 -32.45 -30.97
C ARG A 4 58.29 -32.26 -30.30
N PRO A 5 58.08 -32.73 -29.05
CA PRO A 5 56.80 -32.63 -28.35
C PRO A 5 56.58 -31.34 -27.52
N SER A 6 55.29 -31.03 -27.36
CA SER A 6 54.60 -30.41 -26.20
C SER A 6 55.22 -29.25 -25.41
N LYS A 7 54.52 -28.10 -25.40
CA LYS A 7 54.37 -27.22 -24.23
C LYS A 7 52.93 -26.72 -24.14
N GLY A 8 52.31 -26.80 -22.97
CA GLY A 8 50.94 -26.31 -22.77
C GLY A 8 50.29 -26.79 -21.47
N CYS A 9 50.65 -26.18 -20.35
CA CYS A 9 49.82 -26.11 -19.13
C CYS A 9 50.23 -24.86 -18.34
N THR A 10 49.41 -23.82 -18.45
CA THR A 10 49.45 -22.62 -17.62
C THR A 10 48.78 -22.89 -16.29
N ASN A 11 49.38 -22.47 -15.18
CA ASN A 11 48.69 -22.36 -13.89
C ASN A 11 48.98 -20.96 -13.31
N PRO A 12 47.97 -20.22 -12.80
CA PRO A 12 48.13 -18.83 -12.37
C PRO A 12 48.54 -18.72 -10.89
N GLY A 13 48.93 -17.51 -10.46
CA GLY A 13 48.89 -17.15 -9.03
C GLY A 13 50.20 -17.04 -8.26
N TRP A 14 51.31 -16.58 -8.87
CA TRP A 14 52.43 -16.03 -8.11
C TRP A 14 52.52 -14.51 -8.31
N ASN A 15 52.03 -13.75 -7.33
CA ASN A 15 51.95 -12.30 -7.46
C ASN A 15 53.28 -11.63 -7.09
N LYS A 16 53.80 -10.86 -8.05
CA LYS A 16 55.03 -10.06 -8.00
C LYS A 16 55.21 -9.30 -6.69
N GLY A 17 56.41 -9.36 -6.11
CA GLY A 17 56.86 -8.38 -5.12
C GLY A 17 58.23 -8.69 -4.49
N ARG A 18 59.25 -7.89 -4.85
CA ARG A 18 60.59 -7.78 -4.22
C ARG A 18 61.63 -8.87 -4.55
N GLY A 19 62.21 -8.77 -5.75
CA GLY A 19 63.65 -8.45 -5.85
C GLY A 19 63.77 -6.91 -5.92
N ASP A 20 64.88 -6.25 -5.56
CA ASP A 20 66.25 -6.75 -5.50
C ASP A 20 66.99 -6.24 -4.25
N LEU A 21 67.92 -7.05 -3.73
CA LEU A 21 68.92 -6.63 -2.74
C LEU A 21 70.22 -7.39 -2.96
N CYS A 22 71.12 -6.83 -3.78
CA CYS A 22 72.54 -7.16 -3.72
C CYS A 22 73.41 -6.09 -4.37
N TRP A 23 74.48 -5.71 -3.67
CA TRP A 23 75.63 -4.94 -4.14
C TRP A 23 75.39 -3.54 -4.74
N HIS A 24 75.45 -2.51 -3.89
CA HIS A 24 76.30 -1.33 -4.13
C HIS A 24 76.64 -0.62 -2.80
N LEU A 25 77.64 -1.14 -2.08
CA LEU A 25 78.37 -0.40 -1.06
C LEU A 25 79.75 -0.03 -1.61
N LEU A 26 79.82 1.13 -2.28
CA LEU A 26 81.01 1.98 -2.46
C LEU A 26 80.62 3.20 -3.32
N SER A 27 81.23 4.35 -3.06
CA SER A 27 81.07 5.61 -3.80
C SER A 27 79.73 6.36 -3.64
N VAL A 28 79.38 6.75 -2.41
CA VAL A 28 78.80 8.11 -2.24
C VAL A 28 79.98 9.06 -2.05
N SER A 29 80.48 9.57 -3.18
CA SER A 29 81.48 10.63 -3.17
C SER A 29 80.95 11.86 -2.45
N LEU A 30 81.82 12.52 -1.67
CA LEU A 30 81.60 13.89 -1.25
C LEU A 30 81.46 14.78 -2.49
N GLN A 31 80.22 15.03 -2.93
CA GLN A 31 79.89 16.26 -3.62
C GLN A 31 79.24 17.21 -2.63
N ALA A 32 80.13 17.83 -1.86
CA ALA A 32 79.83 19.07 -1.17
C ALA A 32 79.40 20.10 -2.21
N HIS A 33 78.10 20.36 -2.30
CA HIS A 33 77.63 21.68 -2.71
C HIS A 33 77.32 22.47 -1.44
N PRO A 34 78.09 23.54 -1.16
CA PRO A 34 78.00 24.27 0.10
C PRO A 34 76.76 25.15 0.17
N ASP A 35 76.55 25.70 1.35
CA ASP A 35 75.61 26.79 1.60
C ASP A 35 75.56 27.84 0.48
N VAL A 36 74.34 28.32 0.23
CA VAL A 36 74.10 29.62 -0.41
C VAL A 36 74.60 30.72 0.54
N SER A 37 75.91 30.93 0.53
CA SER A 37 76.64 32.00 1.21
C SER A 37 77.97 32.30 0.50
N LEU A 38 77.99 32.19 -0.83
CA LEU A 38 79.08 32.67 -1.69
C LEU A 38 78.62 33.62 -2.81
N GLU A 39 77.54 34.36 -2.57
CA GLU A 39 77.34 35.68 -3.21
C GLU A 39 77.55 36.81 -2.19
N GLN A 40 78.78 36.91 -1.68
CA GLN A 40 79.38 38.22 -1.46
C GLN A 40 80.91 38.18 -1.57
N LYS A 41 81.42 38.96 -2.52
CA LYS A 41 82.77 39.56 -2.54
C LYS A 41 83.97 38.65 -2.90
N GLU A 42 84.04 38.30 -4.17
CA GLU A 42 85.17 38.82 -4.98
C GLU A 42 84.70 39.58 -6.23
N ALA A 43 83.66 40.40 -6.04
CA ALA A 43 83.42 41.55 -6.92
C ALA A 43 84.61 42.52 -6.77
N ARG A 44 85.58 42.34 -7.66
CA ARG A 44 86.80 43.15 -7.84
C ARG A 44 86.54 44.63 -7.60
N SER A 45 87.57 45.30 -7.06
CA SER A 45 87.74 46.75 -7.03
C SER A 45 87.56 47.41 -8.41
N LYS A 46 86.32 47.68 -8.78
CA LYS A 46 85.92 48.61 -9.84
C LYS A 46 84.82 49.48 -9.25
N GLY A 47 85.22 50.69 -8.87
CA GLY A 47 84.48 51.49 -7.90
C GLY A 47 83.03 51.76 -8.31
N LEU A 48 82.09 51.23 -7.52
CA LEU A 48 80.80 51.89 -7.35
C LEU A 48 81.08 53.23 -6.66
N ARG A 49 81.31 54.28 -7.47
CA ARG A 49 81.33 55.65 -6.98
C ARG A 49 80.00 55.89 -6.28
N MET A 50 80.03 55.95 -4.95
CA MET A 50 79.04 56.71 -4.18
C MET A 50 79.15 58.15 -4.66
N ARG A 51 78.41 58.49 -5.72
CA ARG A 51 78.25 59.87 -6.16
C ARG A 51 77.52 60.56 -5.01
N PHE A 52 78.24 61.37 -4.22
CA PHE A 52 77.65 62.38 -3.35
C PHE A 52 76.88 63.38 -4.22
N LYS A 53 75.66 63.00 -4.63
CA LYS A 53 74.75 63.84 -5.41
C LYS A 53 74.08 64.83 -4.47
N ARG A 54 74.78 65.95 -4.27
CA ARG A 54 74.38 67.13 -3.49
C ARG A 54 74.35 66.88 -1.97
N LYS A 55 74.63 67.94 -1.21
CA LYS A 55 74.70 67.91 0.26
C LYS A 55 73.30 67.66 0.84
N LYS A 56 73.01 66.43 1.26
CA LYS A 56 71.97 66.16 2.28
C LYS A 56 72.49 66.58 3.66
N ASP A 57 71.59 66.95 4.57
CA ASP A 57 71.96 67.35 5.93
C ASP A 57 72.66 66.20 6.68
N LEU A 58 73.68 66.53 7.48
CA LEU A 58 74.49 65.57 8.24
C LEU A 58 73.62 64.74 9.20
N LYS A 59 72.57 65.34 9.76
CA LYS A 59 71.62 64.66 10.65
C LYS A 59 70.83 63.55 9.95
N GLU A 60 70.53 63.70 8.65
CA GLU A 60 69.87 62.64 7.87
C GLU A 60 70.83 61.49 7.59
N GLN A 61 72.08 61.79 7.22
CA GLN A 61 73.11 60.76 6.97
C GLN A 61 73.42 59.93 8.23
N ILE A 62 73.45 60.57 9.41
CA ILE A 62 73.62 59.86 10.68
C ILE A 62 72.42 58.92 10.95
N ARG A 63 71.18 59.37 10.70
CA ARG A 63 69.98 58.53 10.85
C ARG A 63 69.95 57.37 9.84
N GLU A 64 70.32 57.62 8.58
CA GLU A 64 70.44 56.59 7.54
C GLU A 64 71.48 55.53 7.96
N LEU A 65 72.66 55.94 8.46
CA LEU A 65 73.69 55.01 8.95
C LEU A 65 73.25 54.24 10.21
N GLN A 66 72.59 54.90 11.17
CA GLN A 66 72.04 54.24 12.35
C GLN A 66 70.97 53.19 11.99
N ALA A 67 70.10 53.50 11.03
CA ALA A 67 69.12 52.54 10.51
C ALA A 67 69.79 51.34 9.81
N ILE A 68 70.83 51.58 9.00
CA ILE A 68 71.62 50.51 8.36
C ILE A 68 72.31 49.63 9.40
N ILE A 69 72.93 50.21 10.43
CA ILE A 69 73.56 49.46 11.54
C ILE A 69 72.50 48.62 12.26
N HIS A 70 71.36 49.19 12.61
CA HIS A 70 70.28 48.48 13.30
C HIS A 70 69.76 47.29 12.48
N ILE A 71 69.54 47.47 11.17
CA ILE A 71 69.12 46.38 10.26
C ILE A 71 70.22 45.32 10.13
N GLN A 72 71.51 45.69 10.09
CA GLN A 72 72.61 44.72 10.08
C GLN A 72 72.70 43.94 11.40
N GLU A 73 72.49 44.58 12.54
CA GLU A 73 72.46 43.92 13.86
C GLU A 73 71.27 42.98 14.01
N GLN A 74 70.07 43.40 13.58
CA GLN A 74 68.91 42.51 13.50
C GLN A 74 69.18 41.34 12.55
N GLY A 75 69.78 41.58 11.38
CA GLY A 75 70.16 40.55 10.43
C GLY A 75 71.19 39.56 10.99
N ARG A 76 72.15 40.01 11.81
CA ARG A 76 73.08 39.13 12.53
C ARG A 76 72.35 38.29 13.58
N LYS A 77 71.45 38.89 14.38
CA LYS A 77 70.64 38.18 15.38
C LYS A 77 69.76 37.10 14.76
N LEU A 78 69.08 37.40 13.65
CA LEU A 78 68.25 36.43 12.92
C LEU A 78 69.10 35.31 12.31
N ARG A 79 70.30 35.60 11.80
CA ARG A 79 71.22 34.55 11.30
C ARG A 79 71.73 33.65 12.44
N THR A 80 72.10 34.20 13.59
CA THR A 80 72.53 33.40 14.73
C THR A 80 71.39 32.54 15.26
N GLN A 81 70.19 33.10 15.43
CA GLN A 81 68.99 32.34 15.81
C GLN A 81 68.67 31.21 14.81
N ALA A 82 68.69 31.49 13.50
CA ALA A 82 68.47 30.47 12.48
C ALA A 82 69.53 29.36 12.52
N SER A 83 70.80 29.69 12.79
CA SER A 83 71.87 28.70 12.93
C SER A 83 71.76 27.90 14.23
N GLU A 84 71.34 28.51 15.34
CA GLU A 84 71.11 27.83 16.62
C GLU A 84 69.90 26.88 16.52
N GLU A 85 68.82 27.30 15.85
CA GLU A 85 67.69 26.43 15.54
C GLU A 85 68.08 25.26 14.63
N ALA A 86 68.91 25.48 13.61
CA ALA A 86 69.41 24.41 12.75
C ALA A 86 70.28 23.42 13.55
N VAL A 87 71.16 23.92 14.43
CA VAL A 87 71.95 23.07 15.34
C VAL A 87 71.05 22.31 16.31
N ARG A 88 69.96 22.92 16.81
CA ARG A 88 68.97 22.24 17.67
C ARG A 88 68.25 21.13 16.93
N LYS A 89 67.68 21.41 15.75
CA LYS A 89 67.04 20.43 14.87
C LYS A 89 67.98 19.27 14.51
N ASN A 90 69.26 19.56 14.25
CA ASN A 90 70.28 18.54 14.00
C ASN A 90 70.61 17.70 15.25
N ARG A 91 70.67 18.30 16.45
CA ARG A 91 70.84 17.54 17.71
C ARG A 91 69.66 16.62 17.98
N ASP A 92 68.44 17.11 17.77
CA ASP A 92 67.21 16.34 17.97
C ASP A 92 67.12 15.19 16.94
N LEU A 93 67.47 15.44 15.68
CA LEU A 93 67.56 14.40 14.64
C LEU A 93 68.65 13.35 14.96
N ILE A 94 69.84 13.76 15.42
CA ILE A 94 70.90 12.83 15.82
C ILE A 94 70.46 12.00 17.04
N ALA A 95 69.73 12.59 17.99
CA ALA A 95 69.17 11.86 19.13
C ALA A 95 68.15 10.81 18.67
N PHE A 96 67.22 11.20 17.79
CA PHE A 96 66.23 10.31 17.17
C PHE A 96 66.89 9.16 16.40
N LEU A 97 67.82 9.45 15.49
CA LEU A 97 68.54 8.42 14.72
C LEU A 97 69.31 7.46 15.63
N ARG A 98 69.91 7.95 16.73
CA ARG A 98 70.56 7.10 17.73
C ARG A 98 69.58 6.23 18.51
N THR A 99 68.35 6.68 18.77
CA THR A 99 67.32 5.82 19.36
C THR A 99 66.80 4.76 18.39
N THR A 100 66.56 5.14 17.13
CA THR A 100 66.11 4.22 16.07
C THR A 100 67.15 3.14 15.80
N LEU A 101 68.43 3.50 15.63
CA LEU A 101 69.52 2.54 15.42
C LEU A 101 69.67 1.54 16.59
N ARG A 102 69.45 1.98 17.84
CA ARG A 102 69.44 1.06 19.00
C ARG A 102 68.25 0.11 18.97
N ALA A 103 67.07 0.57 18.56
CA ALA A 103 65.88 -0.27 18.42
C ALA A 103 66.07 -1.30 17.29
N GLU A 104 66.50 -0.86 16.10
CA GLU A 104 66.82 -1.75 14.96
C GLU A 104 67.90 -2.78 15.29
N MET A 105 68.94 -2.37 16.01
CA MET A 105 69.97 -3.30 16.51
C MET A 105 69.40 -4.29 17.53
N HIS A 106 68.41 -3.90 18.36
CA HIS A 106 67.75 -4.82 19.27
C HIS A 106 66.87 -5.83 18.52
N GLU A 107 66.05 -5.37 17.58
CA GLU A 107 65.23 -6.21 16.69
C GLU A 107 66.08 -7.23 15.92
N LEU A 108 67.20 -6.80 15.32
CA LEU A 108 68.13 -7.70 14.64
C LEU A 108 68.70 -8.77 15.60
N ASN A 109 69.07 -8.39 16.81
CA ASN A 109 69.55 -9.33 17.83
C ASN A 109 68.46 -10.30 18.32
N LEU A 110 67.18 -9.89 18.32
CA LEU A 110 66.06 -10.79 18.60
C LEU A 110 65.85 -11.77 17.43
N GLY A 111 65.81 -11.26 16.19
CA GLY A 111 65.70 -12.08 14.97
C GLY A 111 66.78 -13.15 14.89
N LEU A 112 68.06 -12.77 15.05
CA LEU A 112 69.20 -13.71 15.06
C LEU A 112 69.08 -14.79 16.14
N LYS A 113 68.48 -14.49 17.30
CA LYS A 113 68.22 -15.50 18.36
C LYS A 113 67.10 -16.45 17.94
N TYR A 114 66.00 -15.95 17.38
CA TYR A 114 64.92 -16.79 16.86
C TYR A 114 65.38 -17.69 15.71
N ASP A 115 66.19 -17.16 14.80
CA ASP A 115 66.81 -17.93 13.72
C ASP A 115 67.75 -19.00 14.27
N HIS A 116 68.63 -18.66 15.22
CA HIS A 116 69.51 -19.64 15.86
C HIS A 116 68.71 -20.78 16.53
N VAL A 117 67.63 -20.46 17.24
CA VAL A 117 66.73 -21.47 17.85
C VAL A 117 66.03 -22.32 16.78
N THR A 118 65.51 -21.70 15.72
CA THR A 118 64.77 -22.38 14.65
C THR A 118 65.68 -23.30 13.83
N ILE A 119 66.84 -22.80 13.40
CA ILE A 119 67.89 -23.57 12.72
C ILE A 119 68.39 -24.69 13.62
N SER A 120 68.64 -24.42 14.91
CA SER A 120 69.05 -25.45 15.86
C SER A 120 68.00 -26.55 15.98
N ARG A 121 66.71 -26.19 16.09
CA ARG A 121 65.58 -27.13 16.19
C ARG A 121 65.43 -27.98 14.93
N ALA A 122 65.45 -27.36 13.74
CA ALA A 122 65.41 -28.08 12.46
C ALA A 122 66.63 -29.01 12.27
N CYS A 123 67.79 -28.62 12.81
CA CYS A 123 69.01 -29.44 12.77
C CYS A 123 69.13 -30.45 13.92
N LEU A 124 68.23 -30.48 14.92
CA LEU A 124 68.30 -31.44 16.04
C LEU A 124 68.25 -32.87 15.52
N ASP A 125 67.35 -33.16 14.57
CA ASP A 125 67.22 -34.49 13.99
C ASP A 125 68.48 -34.88 13.22
N ARG A 126 69.08 -33.96 12.46
CA ARG A 126 70.35 -34.19 11.76
C ARG A 126 71.51 -34.44 12.73
N LYS A 127 71.53 -33.77 13.89
CA LYS A 127 72.51 -34.00 14.97
C LYS A 127 72.29 -35.37 15.63
N ARG A 128 71.05 -35.73 15.96
CA ARG A 128 70.67 -37.04 16.52
C ARG A 128 71.03 -38.18 15.57
N VAL A 129 70.70 -38.04 14.28
CA VAL A 129 71.11 -38.97 13.23
C VAL A 129 72.64 -39.06 13.14
N LYS A 130 73.38 -37.95 13.15
CA LYS A 130 74.85 -37.99 13.10
C LYS A 130 75.46 -38.73 14.31
N ILE A 131 74.91 -38.54 15.51
CA ILE A 131 75.37 -39.21 16.74
C ILE A 131 75.04 -40.71 16.68
N ALA A 132 73.80 -41.07 16.31
CA ALA A 132 73.38 -42.47 16.22
C ALA A 132 74.08 -43.29 15.13
N MET A 133 74.76 -42.63 14.17
CA MET A 133 75.55 -43.26 13.11
C MET A 133 77.06 -43.13 13.37
N ALA A 134 77.49 -42.68 14.55
CA ALA A 134 78.92 -42.51 14.86
C ALA A 134 79.66 -43.84 15.00
N ASP A 135 78.97 -44.88 15.47
CA ASP A 135 79.51 -46.23 15.69
C ASP A 135 79.28 -47.17 14.49
N TYR A 136 78.74 -46.65 13.37
CA TYR A 136 78.39 -47.44 12.19
C TYR A 136 79.56 -47.49 11.20
N THR A 137 79.69 -48.59 10.47
CA THR A 137 80.57 -48.61 9.28
C THR A 137 80.00 -47.69 8.18
N MET A 138 80.86 -47.25 7.24
CA MET A 138 80.45 -46.34 6.17
C MET A 138 79.29 -46.89 5.32
N GLU A 139 79.24 -48.22 5.13
CA GLU A 139 78.19 -48.93 4.41
C GLU A 139 76.88 -48.97 5.22
N GLN A 140 76.94 -49.34 6.51
CA GLN A 140 75.77 -49.34 7.41
C GLN A 140 75.14 -47.94 7.54
N ALA A 141 75.98 -46.90 7.65
CA ALA A 141 75.52 -45.52 7.69
C ALA A 141 74.85 -45.09 6.36
N ARG A 142 75.40 -45.51 5.22
CA ARG A 142 74.83 -45.26 3.89
C ARG A 142 73.47 -45.96 3.71
N GLU A 143 73.37 -47.23 4.10
CA GLU A 143 72.12 -48.00 4.01
C GLU A 143 71.03 -47.43 4.92
N SER A 144 71.33 -47.14 6.19
CA SER A 144 70.36 -46.56 7.12
C SER A 144 69.88 -45.16 6.69
N LEU A 145 70.76 -44.34 6.10
CA LEU A 145 70.36 -43.06 5.51
C LEU A 145 69.51 -43.25 4.26
N SER A 146 69.82 -44.24 3.41
CA SER A 146 69.06 -44.54 2.20
C SER A 146 67.66 -45.05 2.55
N GLN A 147 67.53 -45.99 3.50
CA GLN A 147 66.25 -46.47 4.05
C GLN A 147 65.40 -45.30 4.55
N ARG A 148 65.93 -44.43 5.41
CA ARG A 148 65.22 -43.23 5.91
C ARG A 148 64.77 -42.27 4.80
N VAL A 149 65.52 -42.17 3.70
CA VAL A 149 65.12 -41.39 2.53
C VAL A 149 63.99 -42.09 1.78
N PHE A 150 64.06 -43.41 1.58
CA PHE A 150 62.97 -44.19 0.98
C PHE A 150 61.69 -44.15 1.82
N ASP A 151 61.76 -44.28 3.15
CA ASP A 151 60.61 -44.16 4.06
C ASP A 151 59.95 -42.78 3.96
N ARG A 152 60.77 -41.71 3.90
CA ARG A 152 60.30 -40.32 3.72
C ARG A 152 59.68 -40.08 2.33
N ILE A 153 60.21 -40.71 1.29
CA ILE A 153 59.62 -40.65 -0.06
C ILE A 153 58.32 -41.45 -0.10
N ASN A 154 58.25 -42.61 0.54
CA ASN A 154 57.05 -43.44 0.58
C ASN A 154 55.91 -42.75 1.34
N THR A 155 56.19 -42.23 2.54
CA THR A 155 55.23 -41.40 3.30
C THR A 155 54.81 -40.15 2.53
N HIS A 156 55.72 -39.47 1.83
CA HIS A 156 55.37 -38.36 0.94
C HIS A 156 54.44 -38.79 -0.21
N ASN A 157 54.69 -39.93 -0.86
CA ASN A 157 53.87 -40.45 -1.94
C ASN A 157 52.45 -40.82 -1.46
N ILE A 158 52.33 -41.41 -0.27
CA ILE A 158 51.04 -41.72 0.37
C ILE A 158 50.27 -40.41 0.63
N LEU A 159 50.90 -39.41 1.26
CA LEU A 159 50.27 -38.11 1.52
C LEU A 159 49.89 -37.39 0.22
N LEU A 160 50.71 -37.48 -0.83
CA LEU A 160 50.42 -36.90 -2.14
C LEU A 160 49.21 -37.58 -2.81
N TYR A 161 49.07 -38.90 -2.67
CA TYR A 161 47.89 -39.63 -3.12
C TYR A 161 46.64 -39.22 -2.32
N GLU A 162 46.73 -39.11 -0.99
CA GLU A 162 45.62 -38.65 -0.15
C GLU A 162 45.17 -37.23 -0.50
N VAL A 163 46.11 -36.30 -0.70
CA VAL A 163 45.81 -34.92 -1.11
C VAL A 163 45.10 -34.89 -2.45
N LYS A 164 45.55 -35.68 -3.44
CA LYS A 164 44.85 -35.81 -4.73
C LYS A 164 43.45 -36.40 -4.57
N ARG A 165 43.30 -37.48 -3.81
CA ARG A 165 41.99 -38.11 -3.53
C ARG A 165 41.01 -37.15 -2.86
N ARG A 166 41.48 -36.35 -1.89
CA ARG A 166 40.67 -35.31 -1.23
C ARG A 166 40.35 -34.14 -2.17
N GLY A 167 41.29 -33.75 -3.03
CA GLY A 167 41.09 -32.74 -4.08
C GLY A 167 39.99 -33.14 -5.06
N ASN A 168 40.09 -34.32 -5.66
CA ASN A 168 39.07 -34.87 -6.56
C ASN A 168 37.69 -34.90 -5.89
N ARG A 169 37.61 -35.37 -4.62
CA ARG A 169 36.32 -35.40 -3.89
C ARG A 169 35.76 -34.00 -3.61
N LEU A 170 36.62 -33.00 -3.42
CA LEU A 170 36.20 -31.61 -3.26
C LEU A 170 35.69 -31.02 -4.58
N GLU A 171 36.34 -31.33 -5.71
CA GLU A 171 35.88 -30.96 -7.05
C GLU A 171 34.52 -31.59 -7.40
N GLU A 172 34.32 -32.88 -7.08
CA GLU A 172 33.02 -33.56 -7.20
C GLU A 172 31.91 -32.84 -6.40
N LEU A 173 32.19 -32.51 -5.14
CA LEU A 173 31.24 -31.83 -4.25
C LEU A 173 30.95 -30.39 -4.70
N GLN A 174 31.95 -29.68 -5.24
CA GLN A 174 31.76 -28.36 -5.85
C GLN A 174 30.90 -28.44 -7.12
N GLY A 175 31.08 -29.47 -7.95
CA GLY A 175 30.24 -29.71 -9.12
C GLY A 175 28.78 -29.99 -8.75
N ILE A 176 28.54 -30.82 -7.73
CA ILE A 176 27.19 -31.09 -7.20
C ILE A 176 26.57 -29.80 -6.65
N LEU A 177 27.31 -29.03 -5.84
CA LEU A 177 26.83 -27.79 -5.25
C LEU A 177 26.51 -26.73 -6.32
N GLN A 178 27.33 -26.60 -7.37
CA GLN A 178 27.02 -25.70 -8.48
C GLN A 178 25.76 -26.14 -9.23
N GLY A 179 25.59 -27.45 -9.48
CA GLY A 179 24.36 -27.98 -10.10
C GLY A 179 23.10 -27.71 -9.27
N LEU A 180 23.19 -27.77 -7.93
CA LEU A 180 22.09 -27.41 -7.03
C LEU A 180 21.80 -25.89 -7.05
N ILE A 181 22.84 -25.05 -7.10
CA ILE A 181 22.67 -23.60 -7.27
C ILE A 181 22.01 -23.30 -8.62
N ASP A 182 22.43 -23.94 -9.70
CA ASP A 182 21.87 -23.71 -11.03
C ASP A 182 20.39 -24.18 -11.13
N LEU A 183 19.98 -25.15 -10.31
CA LEU A 183 18.59 -25.57 -10.11
C LEU A 183 17.77 -24.56 -9.27
N GLU A 184 18.37 -23.95 -8.26
CA GLU A 184 17.75 -22.93 -7.40
C GLU A 184 17.63 -21.56 -8.08
N MET A 185 18.57 -21.24 -8.99
CA MET A 185 18.61 -20.00 -9.76
C MET A 185 17.53 -19.97 -10.86
N ALA A 186 16.28 -19.74 -10.41
CA ALA A 186 15.10 -19.35 -11.17
C ALA A 186 15.08 -19.81 -12.65
N SER A 187 14.59 -21.03 -12.87
CA SER A 187 14.24 -21.51 -14.22
C SER A 187 13.48 -20.43 -15.01
N PRO A 188 13.77 -20.22 -16.31
CA PRO A 188 13.03 -19.25 -17.14
C PRO A 188 11.52 -19.53 -17.15
N GLU A 189 11.10 -20.77 -16.91
CA GLU A 189 9.70 -21.16 -16.74
C GLU A 189 9.09 -20.58 -15.47
N LEU A 190 9.81 -20.62 -14.34
CA LEU A 190 9.38 -20.01 -13.08
C LEU A 190 9.31 -18.48 -13.20
N GLN A 191 10.26 -17.87 -13.93
CA GLN A 191 10.21 -16.43 -14.22
C GLN A 191 9.00 -16.06 -15.08
N LEU A 192 8.66 -16.87 -16.09
CA LEU A 192 7.46 -16.71 -16.92
C LEU A 192 6.17 -16.92 -16.12
N GLN A 193 6.13 -17.90 -15.22
CA GLN A 193 5.02 -18.12 -14.29
C GLN A 193 4.82 -16.90 -13.36
N LEU A 194 5.89 -16.37 -12.77
CA LEU A 194 5.83 -15.16 -11.95
C LEU A 194 5.36 -13.93 -12.73
N GLN A 195 5.74 -13.80 -14.01
CA GLN A 195 5.21 -12.75 -14.89
C GLN A 195 3.71 -12.96 -15.18
N THR A 196 3.29 -14.21 -15.39
CA THR A 196 1.88 -14.57 -15.62
C THR A 196 1.02 -14.30 -14.38
N ILE A 197 1.50 -14.67 -13.19
CA ILE A 197 0.85 -14.36 -11.89
C ILE A 197 0.65 -12.86 -11.76
N ARG A 198 1.70 -12.05 -11.95
CA ARG A 198 1.58 -10.57 -11.92
C ARG A 198 0.58 -10.03 -12.94
N GLN A 199 0.50 -10.60 -14.14
CA GLN A 199 -0.50 -10.19 -15.14
C GLN A 199 -1.93 -10.54 -14.70
N LEU A 200 -2.14 -11.72 -14.12
CA LEU A 200 -3.43 -12.16 -13.59
C LEU A 200 -3.88 -11.30 -12.40
N GLU A 201 -2.98 -11.02 -11.44
CA GLU A 201 -3.22 -10.10 -10.32
C GLU A 201 -3.68 -8.72 -10.80
N ASN A 202 -2.92 -8.10 -11.71
CA ASN A 202 -3.27 -6.81 -12.31
C ASN A 202 -4.62 -6.83 -13.05
N ASN A 203 -5.00 -7.96 -13.65
CA ASN A 203 -6.28 -8.11 -14.35
C ASN A 203 -7.44 -8.32 -13.37
N ILE A 204 -7.22 -9.03 -12.26
CA ILE A 204 -8.17 -9.19 -11.16
C ILE A 204 -8.45 -7.85 -10.49
N GLU A 205 -7.42 -7.07 -10.16
CA GLU A 205 -7.58 -5.72 -9.59
C GLU A 205 -8.38 -4.79 -10.50
N LYS A 206 -8.07 -4.76 -11.81
CA LYS A 206 -8.86 -4.00 -12.80
C LYS A 206 -10.31 -4.47 -12.84
N MET A 207 -10.56 -5.78 -12.78
CA MET A 207 -11.92 -6.32 -12.77
C MET A 207 -12.68 -5.93 -11.49
N GLN A 208 -12.02 -5.96 -10.32
CA GLN A 208 -12.60 -5.49 -9.06
C GLN A 208 -12.97 -4.01 -9.12
N VAL A 209 -12.12 -3.15 -9.68
CA VAL A 209 -12.43 -1.72 -9.91
C VAL A 209 -13.61 -1.54 -10.87
N ASN A 210 -13.70 -2.35 -11.93
CA ASN A 210 -14.82 -2.35 -12.86
C ASN A 210 -16.13 -2.80 -12.19
N ILE A 211 -16.11 -3.82 -11.33
CA ILE A 211 -17.27 -4.26 -10.54
C ILE A 211 -17.70 -3.14 -9.58
N MET A 212 -16.78 -2.60 -8.77
CA MET A 212 -17.08 -1.51 -7.83
C MET A 212 -17.60 -0.23 -8.50
N THR A 213 -17.26 0.03 -9.76
CA THR A 213 -17.80 1.16 -10.54
C THR A 213 -19.15 0.81 -11.17
N ALA A 214 -19.34 -0.40 -11.69
CA ALA A 214 -20.63 -0.91 -12.14
C ALA A 214 -21.68 -0.91 -11.00
N ASP A 215 -21.32 -1.34 -9.80
CA ASP A 215 -22.20 -1.32 -8.62
C ASP A 215 -22.65 0.09 -8.25
N LYS A 216 -21.73 1.06 -8.25
CA LYS A 216 -22.05 2.48 -8.00
C LYS A 216 -23.02 3.03 -9.04
N VAL A 217 -22.81 2.68 -10.30
CA VAL A 217 -23.69 3.06 -11.41
C VAL A 217 -25.06 2.38 -11.29
N HIS A 218 -25.10 1.08 -10.97
CA HIS A 218 -26.34 0.33 -10.73
C HIS A 218 -27.15 0.94 -9.57
N ILE A 219 -26.53 1.22 -8.43
CA ILE A 219 -27.15 1.90 -7.28
C ILE A 219 -27.70 3.27 -7.67
N LEU A 220 -27.02 4.02 -8.55
CA LEU A 220 -27.50 5.30 -9.06
C LEU A 220 -28.76 5.11 -9.93
N TYR A 221 -28.74 4.16 -10.86
CA TYR A 221 -29.90 3.84 -11.70
C TYR A 221 -31.11 3.38 -10.88
N VAL A 222 -30.92 2.49 -9.90
CA VAL A 222 -31.99 2.04 -8.99
C VAL A 222 -32.59 3.22 -8.22
N LYS A 223 -31.77 4.14 -7.71
CA LYS A 223 -32.25 5.37 -7.06
C LYS A 223 -33.03 6.27 -8.01
N MET A 224 -32.57 6.45 -9.24
CA MET A 224 -33.24 7.27 -10.24
C MET A 224 -34.60 6.68 -10.64
N VAL A 225 -34.67 5.35 -10.84
CA VAL A 225 -35.94 4.63 -11.05
C VAL A 225 -36.88 4.77 -9.85
N GLY A 226 -36.35 4.76 -8.62
CA GLY A 226 -37.12 5.01 -7.40
C GLY A 226 -37.77 6.39 -7.38
N VAL A 227 -37.03 7.45 -7.75
CA VAL A 227 -37.56 8.81 -7.86
C VAL A 227 -38.62 8.89 -8.96
N LEU A 228 -38.35 8.38 -10.16
CA LEU A 228 -39.28 8.39 -11.29
C LEU A 228 -40.58 7.63 -10.98
N ARG A 229 -40.51 6.50 -10.26
CA ARG A 229 -41.71 5.79 -9.78
C ARG A 229 -42.50 6.63 -8.77
N GLY A 230 -41.83 7.38 -7.90
CA GLY A 230 -42.48 8.30 -6.96
C GLY A 230 -43.17 9.49 -7.64
N GLU A 231 -42.59 10.03 -8.71
CA GLU A 231 -43.22 11.06 -9.55
C GLU A 231 -44.40 10.50 -10.33
N LEU A 232 -44.24 9.33 -10.98
CA LEU A 232 -45.31 8.62 -11.67
C LEU A 232 -46.48 8.28 -10.75
N SER A 233 -46.26 7.96 -9.47
CA SER A 233 -47.34 7.71 -8.51
C SER A 233 -48.12 8.96 -8.11
N GLN A 234 -47.59 10.17 -8.33
CA GLN A 234 -48.28 11.42 -8.03
C GLN A 234 -49.15 11.91 -9.19
N LEU A 235 -48.79 11.58 -10.43
CA LEU A 235 -49.49 12.03 -11.64
C LEU A 235 -51.00 11.72 -11.65
N PRO A 236 -51.47 10.51 -11.28
CA PRO A 236 -52.89 10.18 -11.24
C PRO A 236 -53.70 11.10 -10.33
N PHE A 237 -53.21 11.42 -9.13
CA PHE A 237 -53.92 12.31 -8.20
C PHE A 237 -54.01 13.76 -8.72
N VAL A 238 -52.99 14.23 -9.44
CA VAL A 238 -53.03 15.55 -10.10
C VAL A 238 -54.01 15.53 -11.27
N LEU A 239 -54.11 14.42 -12.00
CA LEU A 239 -55.10 14.25 -13.06
C LEU A 239 -56.52 14.22 -12.49
N GLU A 240 -56.77 13.46 -11.42
CA GLU A 240 -58.06 13.40 -10.70
C GLU A 240 -58.52 14.79 -10.19
N ASP A 241 -57.61 15.61 -9.62
CA ASP A 241 -57.94 17.00 -9.22
C ASP A 241 -58.35 17.86 -10.42
N LEU A 242 -57.60 17.77 -11.53
CA LEU A 242 -57.89 18.53 -12.75
C LEU A 242 -59.21 18.07 -13.39
N GLU A 243 -59.46 16.76 -13.47
CA GLU A 243 -60.71 16.19 -13.98
C GLU A 243 -61.90 16.60 -13.11
N HIS A 244 -61.76 16.55 -11.79
CA HIS A 244 -62.80 17.00 -10.87
C HIS A 244 -63.13 18.50 -11.06
N ARG A 245 -62.10 19.35 -11.18
CA ARG A 245 -62.27 20.80 -11.42
C ARG A 245 -62.87 21.11 -12.80
N VAL A 246 -62.53 20.34 -13.84
CA VAL A 246 -63.19 20.45 -15.15
C VAL A 246 -64.66 20.05 -15.02
N GLY A 247 -64.97 18.99 -14.27
CA GLY A 247 -66.34 18.58 -13.96
C GLY A 247 -67.15 19.68 -13.26
N THR A 248 -66.59 20.33 -12.23
CA THR A 248 -67.27 21.44 -11.55
C THR A 248 -67.54 22.61 -12.51
N TYR A 249 -66.55 23.04 -13.31
CA TYR A 249 -66.76 24.11 -14.28
C TYR A 249 -67.79 23.76 -15.36
N GLN A 250 -67.87 22.49 -15.79
CA GLN A 250 -68.92 22.04 -16.71
C GLN A 250 -70.31 22.12 -16.08
N THR A 251 -70.46 21.72 -14.81
CA THR A 251 -71.75 21.84 -14.10
C THR A 251 -72.16 23.29 -13.84
N GLU A 252 -71.21 24.17 -13.51
CA GLU A 252 -71.44 25.61 -13.35
C GLU A 252 -71.89 26.24 -14.67
N LEU A 253 -71.22 25.91 -15.78
CA LEU A 253 -71.57 26.42 -17.11
C LEU A 253 -72.95 25.94 -17.56
N GLN A 254 -73.29 24.66 -17.34
CA GLN A 254 -74.64 24.14 -17.60
C GLN A 254 -75.72 24.84 -16.77
N GLY A 255 -75.42 25.17 -15.50
CA GLY A 255 -76.30 25.98 -14.66
C GLY A 255 -76.50 27.40 -15.21
N MET A 256 -75.44 28.03 -15.72
CA MET A 256 -75.52 29.34 -16.38
C MET A 256 -76.33 29.30 -17.69
N ASP A 257 -76.14 28.27 -18.51
CA ASP A 257 -76.90 28.08 -19.75
C ASP A 257 -78.39 27.83 -19.50
N LEU A 258 -78.75 27.13 -18.41
CA LEU A 258 -80.14 26.98 -17.97
C LEU A 258 -80.71 28.32 -17.51
N MET A 259 -80.02 29.05 -16.63
CA MET A 259 -80.46 30.40 -16.21
C MET A 259 -80.61 31.37 -17.39
N ALA A 260 -79.76 31.27 -18.42
CA ALA A 260 -79.87 32.07 -19.63
C ALA A 260 -81.12 31.73 -20.46
N LYS A 261 -81.51 30.45 -20.54
CA LYS A 261 -82.77 30.01 -21.17
C LYS A 261 -83.98 30.48 -20.36
N ASP A 262 -83.98 30.26 -19.06
CA ASP A 262 -85.06 30.70 -18.16
C ASP A 262 -85.29 32.22 -18.27
N MET A 263 -84.21 33.02 -18.33
CA MET A 263 -84.30 34.47 -18.57
C MET A 263 -84.84 34.82 -19.96
N GLN A 264 -84.46 34.07 -21.00
CA GLN A 264 -84.95 34.28 -22.37
C GLN A 264 -86.44 33.96 -22.47
N GLU A 265 -86.89 32.83 -21.90
CA GLU A 265 -88.29 32.43 -21.83
C GLU A 265 -89.12 33.45 -21.03
N ALA A 266 -88.63 33.91 -19.88
CA ALA A 266 -89.28 34.97 -19.09
C ALA A 266 -89.34 36.31 -19.86
N MET A 267 -88.31 36.65 -20.64
CA MET A 267 -88.29 37.85 -21.50
C MET A 267 -89.28 37.73 -22.67
N GLU A 268 -89.44 36.54 -23.24
CA GLU A 268 -90.39 36.28 -24.32
C GLU A 268 -91.83 36.29 -23.80
N ALA A 269 -92.12 35.64 -22.68
CA ALA A 269 -93.40 35.72 -22.00
C ALA A 269 -93.77 37.19 -21.64
N ALA A 270 -92.84 37.96 -21.09
CA ALA A 270 -93.08 39.38 -20.79
C ALA A 270 -93.35 40.24 -22.04
N LYS A 271 -92.74 39.91 -23.19
CA LYS A 271 -93.08 40.58 -24.47
C LYS A 271 -94.47 40.18 -24.96
N GLU A 272 -94.84 38.92 -24.82
CA GLU A 272 -96.17 38.42 -25.18
C GLU A 272 -97.25 39.06 -24.31
N ASP A 273 -97.06 39.12 -22.99
CA ASP A 273 -97.95 39.82 -22.05
C ASP A 273 -98.11 41.31 -22.40
N MET A 274 -97.01 42.01 -22.73
CA MET A 274 -97.09 43.40 -23.18
C MET A 274 -97.87 43.54 -24.50
N ALA A 275 -97.61 42.67 -25.49
CA ALA A 275 -98.30 42.70 -26.77
C ALA A 275 -99.81 42.39 -26.64
N ASN A 276 -100.15 41.43 -25.76
CA ASN A 276 -101.53 41.10 -25.41
C ASN A 276 -102.21 42.29 -24.76
N ALA A 277 -101.61 42.89 -23.73
CA ALA A 277 -102.13 44.09 -23.06
C ALA A 277 -102.27 45.30 -24.00
N GLU A 278 -101.32 45.53 -24.92
CA GLU A 278 -101.46 46.54 -25.98
C GLU A 278 -102.65 46.25 -26.89
N SER A 279 -102.85 44.98 -27.30
CA SER A 279 -103.97 44.57 -28.15
C SER A 279 -105.33 44.77 -27.45
N GLU A 280 -105.41 44.44 -26.16
CA GLU A 280 -106.58 44.67 -25.31
C GLU A 280 -106.88 46.17 -25.17
N LEU A 281 -105.87 46.99 -24.88
CA LEU A 281 -106.02 48.45 -24.81
C LEU A 281 -106.48 49.05 -26.14
N ILE A 282 -106.01 48.52 -27.28
CA ILE A 282 -106.46 48.92 -28.62
C ILE A 282 -107.93 48.50 -28.85
N ALA A 283 -108.32 47.30 -28.43
CA ALA A 283 -109.70 46.81 -28.53
C ALA A 283 -110.67 47.62 -27.64
N GLU A 284 -110.31 47.83 -26.37
CA GLU A 284 -110.98 48.68 -25.39
C GLU A 284 -111.16 50.11 -25.93
N LYS A 285 -110.09 50.70 -26.49
CA LYS A 285 -110.12 52.01 -27.13
C LYS A 285 -111.07 52.03 -28.32
N LYS A 286 -111.01 51.06 -29.23
CA LYS A 286 -111.93 50.94 -30.37
C LYS A 286 -113.38 50.79 -29.91
N PHE A 287 -113.65 50.03 -28.86
CA PHE A 287 -114.99 49.86 -28.28
C PHE A 287 -115.53 51.18 -27.69
N ARG A 288 -114.70 51.92 -26.95
CA ARG A 288 -115.03 53.26 -26.43
C ARG A 288 -115.24 54.28 -27.56
N GLU A 289 -114.37 54.31 -28.56
CA GLU A 289 -114.50 55.19 -29.73
C GLU A 289 -115.76 54.88 -30.55
N ASN A 290 -116.08 53.61 -30.76
CA ASN A 290 -117.32 53.19 -31.43
C ASN A 290 -118.55 53.64 -30.62
N SER A 291 -118.57 53.41 -29.31
CA SER A 291 -119.65 53.84 -28.41
C SER A 291 -119.82 55.36 -28.41
N LEU A 292 -118.72 56.11 -28.33
CA LEU A 292 -118.71 57.57 -28.48
C LEU A 292 -119.15 58.01 -29.89
N SER A 293 -118.86 57.26 -30.94
CA SER A 293 -119.32 57.57 -32.30
C SER A 293 -120.84 57.38 -32.44
N ILE A 294 -121.42 56.38 -31.76
CA ILE A 294 -122.86 56.14 -31.72
C ILE A 294 -123.55 57.28 -30.95
N GLN A 295 -123.03 57.65 -29.78
CA GLN A 295 -123.50 58.80 -29.01
C GLN A 295 -123.35 60.12 -29.79
N LYS A 296 -122.21 60.35 -30.47
CA LYS A 296 -122.01 61.51 -31.35
C LYS A 296 -123.02 61.54 -32.50
N LYS A 297 -123.26 60.43 -33.18
CA LYS A 297 -124.30 60.31 -34.23
C LYS A 297 -125.70 60.58 -33.66
N GLN A 298 -125.98 60.20 -32.42
CA GLN A 298 -127.23 60.54 -31.74
C GLN A 298 -127.33 62.04 -31.42
N ILE A 299 -126.24 62.65 -30.93
CA ILE A 299 -126.13 64.12 -30.72
C ILE A 299 -126.23 64.88 -32.05
N GLU A 300 -125.66 64.38 -33.14
CA GLU A 300 -125.76 64.96 -34.48
C GLU A 300 -127.18 64.82 -35.04
N ARG A 301 -127.88 63.70 -34.80
CA ARG A 301 -129.31 63.55 -35.11
C ARG A 301 -130.19 64.49 -34.30
N ILE A 302 -129.79 64.87 -33.08
CA ILE A 302 -130.44 65.91 -32.28
C ILE A 302 -130.13 67.30 -32.89
N ARG A 303 -128.86 67.62 -33.14
CA ARG A 303 -128.42 68.88 -33.78
C ARG A 303 -128.95 69.08 -35.21
N ALA A 304 -129.30 68.01 -35.93
CA ALA A 304 -129.93 68.05 -37.24
C ALA A 304 -131.45 68.29 -37.16
N LYS A 305 -132.07 68.11 -35.98
CA LYS A 305 -133.48 68.43 -35.71
C LYS A 305 -133.69 69.83 -35.12
N ASP A 306 -132.63 70.47 -34.63
CA ASP A 306 -132.65 71.84 -34.11
C ASP A 306 -131.95 72.86 -35.05
N PRO A 307 -132.68 73.50 -35.99
CA PRO A 307 -132.11 74.56 -36.83
C PRO A 307 -131.96 75.92 -36.12
N ILE A 308 -132.29 76.04 -34.83
CA ILE A 308 -132.49 77.32 -34.14
C ILE A 308 -131.30 77.76 -33.24
N GLU A 309 -130.42 76.85 -32.82
CA GLU A 309 -129.33 77.18 -31.87
C GLU A 309 -127.98 77.55 -32.53
N ARG A 310 -127.97 78.00 -33.81
CA ARG A 310 -126.74 78.37 -34.54
C ARG A 310 -126.18 79.77 -34.24
N HIS A 311 -126.82 80.57 -33.39
CA HIS A 311 -126.44 81.98 -33.16
C HIS A 311 -126.06 82.34 -31.71
N ARG A 312 -125.78 81.37 -30.83
CA ARG A 312 -125.47 81.65 -29.41
C ARG A 312 -124.28 80.90 -28.78
N ARG A 313 -123.30 80.49 -29.60
CA ARG A 313 -121.98 79.99 -29.13
C ARG A 313 -120.78 80.64 -29.83
N MET A 314 -120.98 81.85 -30.35
CA MET A 314 -119.89 82.79 -30.56
C MET A 314 -119.78 83.61 -29.26
N GLN A 315 -118.54 83.92 -28.83
CA GLN A 315 -118.20 84.58 -27.55
C GLN A 315 -118.09 83.63 -26.33
N ILE A 316 -117.10 83.91 -25.46
CA ILE A 316 -116.64 83.10 -24.29
C ILE A 316 -115.80 81.85 -24.63
N ARG A 317 -114.57 82.08 -25.15
CA ARG A 317 -113.30 81.72 -24.48
C ARG A 317 -112.10 82.14 -25.35
N ARG A 318 -111.51 83.29 -25.01
CA ARG A 318 -110.08 83.57 -25.22
C ARG A 318 -109.35 83.25 -23.92
N ASP A 319 -108.03 83.16 -24.03
CA ASP A 319 -107.03 83.10 -22.96
C ASP A 319 -107.14 81.92 -21.97
N MET A 320 -106.13 81.04 -22.02
CA MET A 320 -105.10 80.94 -20.98
C MET A 320 -103.91 80.15 -21.54
N ASP A 321 -102.84 80.87 -21.90
CA ASP A 321 -101.50 80.29 -21.98
C ASP A 321 -100.87 80.19 -20.57
N PHE A 322 -99.67 79.59 -20.50
CA PHE A 322 -98.79 79.38 -19.33
C PHE A 322 -99.13 78.22 -18.37
N PRO A 323 -98.13 77.71 -17.59
CA PRO A 323 -96.67 77.94 -17.67
C PRO A 323 -95.84 76.65 -17.89
N ALA A 324 -94.70 76.80 -18.57
CA ALA A 324 -93.57 75.90 -18.34
C ALA A 324 -92.94 76.22 -16.96
N LEU A 325 -92.86 75.23 -16.06
CA LEU A 325 -92.25 75.42 -14.74
C LEU A 325 -90.76 75.02 -14.74
N MET A 326 -89.90 76.03 -14.79
CA MET A 326 -88.49 75.93 -14.43
C MET A 326 -88.33 75.98 -12.91
N MET A 327 -87.91 74.86 -12.30
CA MET A 327 -87.33 74.72 -10.95
C MET A 327 -86.39 73.50 -11.00
N ARG A 328 -85.18 73.48 -10.43
CA ARG A 328 -84.44 74.49 -9.65
C ARG A 328 -82.92 74.19 -9.71
N GLU A 329 -82.15 75.26 -9.53
CA GLU A 329 -80.70 75.37 -9.28
C GLU A 329 -79.93 74.11 -8.84
N GLY A 330 -78.88 73.76 -9.61
CA GLY A 330 -77.74 72.92 -9.20
C GLY A 330 -76.44 73.73 -9.25
N THR A 331 -76.19 74.50 -8.20
CA THR A 331 -74.95 75.23 -7.83
C THR A 331 -73.73 75.17 -8.76
N ARG A 332 -73.35 76.36 -9.25
CA ARG A 332 -71.97 76.87 -9.49
C ARG A 332 -70.84 75.83 -9.45
N GLY A 333 -70.21 75.61 -10.61
CA GLY A 333 -68.84 75.09 -10.65
C GLY A 333 -67.88 76.05 -9.94
N ALA A 334 -67.47 75.69 -8.72
CA ALA A 334 -66.34 76.32 -8.05
C ALA A 334 -65.05 75.89 -8.77
N LYS A 335 -64.61 76.70 -9.73
CA LYS A 335 -63.28 76.58 -10.33
C LYS A 335 -62.25 76.95 -9.25
N LEU A 336 -61.87 75.98 -8.42
CA LEU A 336 -60.74 76.13 -7.50
C LEU A 336 -59.49 76.38 -8.34
N GLU A 337 -59.01 77.62 -8.35
CA GLU A 337 -57.60 77.87 -8.64
C GLU A 337 -56.80 77.26 -7.48
N ALA A 338 -56.15 76.13 -7.75
CA ALA A 338 -55.24 75.51 -6.79
C ALA A 338 -54.12 76.52 -6.47
N SER A 339 -53.97 76.85 -5.19
CA SER A 339 -52.92 77.76 -4.73
C SER A 339 -51.55 77.26 -5.20
N LYS A 340 -50.63 78.17 -5.51
CA LYS A 340 -49.30 77.85 -6.04
C LYS A 340 -48.56 76.81 -5.18
N ALA A 341 -48.65 76.95 -3.86
CA ALA A 341 -48.11 76.02 -2.88
C ALA A 341 -48.77 74.63 -2.91
N GLN A 342 -50.05 74.53 -3.28
CA GLN A 342 -50.75 73.25 -3.43
C GLN A 342 -50.28 72.50 -4.68
N ILE A 343 -50.00 73.22 -5.78
CA ILE A 343 -49.44 72.65 -7.01
C ILE A 343 -48.00 72.16 -6.75
N GLU A 344 -47.18 72.96 -6.07
CA GLU A 344 -45.80 72.59 -5.68
C GLU A 344 -45.77 71.36 -4.76
N TYR A 345 -46.65 71.31 -3.75
CA TYR A 345 -46.81 70.14 -2.87
C TYR A 345 -47.25 68.88 -3.65
N GLN A 346 -48.22 69.01 -4.57
CA GLN A 346 -48.70 67.90 -5.38
C GLN A 346 -47.63 67.40 -6.38
N GLY A 347 -46.77 68.29 -6.89
CA GLY A 347 -45.59 67.95 -7.69
C GLY A 347 -44.52 67.20 -6.89
N LEU A 348 -44.24 67.63 -5.66
CA LEU A 348 -43.34 66.91 -4.75
C LEU A 348 -43.85 65.50 -4.42
N VAL A 349 -45.12 65.36 -4.06
CA VAL A 349 -45.73 64.05 -3.73
C VAL A 349 -45.70 63.10 -4.93
N THR A 350 -46.01 63.58 -6.13
CA THR A 350 -45.93 62.75 -7.35
C THR A 350 -44.49 62.37 -7.70
N SER A 351 -43.52 63.26 -7.50
CA SER A 351 -42.09 62.94 -7.66
C SER A 351 -41.61 61.85 -6.69
N GLU A 352 -41.93 61.95 -5.40
CA GLU A 352 -41.54 60.93 -4.42
C GLU A 352 -42.24 59.58 -4.68
N VAL A 353 -43.51 59.59 -5.10
CA VAL A 353 -44.23 58.38 -5.52
C VAL A 353 -43.54 57.70 -6.70
N GLU A 354 -43.12 58.45 -7.72
CA GLU A 354 -42.40 57.87 -8.87
C GLU A 354 -40.98 57.37 -8.50
N LYS A 355 -40.31 57.98 -7.52
CA LYS A 355 -39.06 57.43 -6.94
C LYS A 355 -39.29 56.09 -6.24
N VAL A 356 -40.35 55.97 -5.43
CA VAL A 356 -40.70 54.70 -4.78
C VAL A 356 -41.10 53.65 -5.83
N LYS A 357 -41.91 54.03 -6.81
CA LYS A 357 -42.38 53.16 -7.89
C LYS A 357 -41.22 52.62 -8.74
N SER A 358 -40.24 53.46 -9.07
CA SER A 358 -39.03 53.05 -9.81
C SER A 358 -38.08 52.20 -8.96
N ALA A 359 -37.87 52.52 -7.68
CA ALA A 359 -37.06 51.71 -6.76
C ALA A 359 -37.64 50.30 -6.54
N VAL A 360 -38.97 50.19 -6.45
CA VAL A 360 -39.72 48.92 -6.28
C VAL A 360 -40.07 48.28 -7.64
N GLN A 361 -39.71 48.93 -8.75
CA GLN A 361 -39.88 48.53 -10.16
C GLN A 361 -41.33 48.23 -10.60
N CYS A 362 -42.34 48.80 -9.95
CA CYS A 362 -43.76 48.57 -10.25
C CYS A 362 -44.33 49.56 -11.29
N SER A 363 -45.45 49.17 -11.91
CA SER A 363 -46.14 49.99 -12.91
C SER A 363 -47.16 50.92 -12.27
N HIS A 364 -47.93 50.42 -11.29
CA HIS A 364 -48.99 51.16 -10.61
C HIS A 364 -48.70 51.36 -9.12
N LEU A 365 -49.26 52.46 -8.58
CA LEU A 365 -49.22 52.83 -7.15
C LEU A 365 -49.70 51.68 -6.23
N TRP A 366 -50.78 51.01 -6.64
CA TRP A 366 -51.41 49.93 -5.88
C TRP A 366 -50.51 48.69 -5.73
N ASP A 367 -49.55 48.47 -6.64
CA ASP A 367 -48.66 47.31 -6.63
C ASP A 367 -47.54 47.43 -5.58
N ILE A 368 -47.24 48.66 -5.10
CA ILE A 368 -46.12 48.95 -4.20
C ILE A 368 -46.21 48.10 -2.92
N ALA A 369 -47.39 48.06 -2.30
CA ALA A 369 -47.63 47.27 -1.09
C ALA A 369 -47.46 45.76 -1.34
N GLY A 370 -47.97 45.26 -2.48
CA GLY A 370 -47.84 43.86 -2.87
C GLY A 370 -46.38 43.45 -3.07
N ARG A 371 -45.56 44.32 -3.68
CA ARG A 371 -44.13 44.05 -3.88
C ARG A 371 -43.31 44.10 -2.59
N PHE A 372 -43.59 45.02 -1.67
CA PHE A 372 -42.95 44.98 -0.34
C PHE A 372 -43.31 43.71 0.43
N MET A 373 -44.56 43.24 0.36
CA MET A 373 -44.96 41.97 0.97
C MET A 373 -44.28 40.76 0.30
N ALA A 374 -44.13 40.76 -1.02
CA ALA A 374 -43.39 39.71 -1.74
C ALA A 374 -41.88 39.72 -1.40
N GLN A 375 -41.27 40.90 -1.31
CA GLN A 375 -39.87 41.07 -0.90
C GLN A 375 -39.65 40.57 0.53
N LYS A 376 -40.51 40.95 1.48
CA LYS A 376 -40.47 40.48 2.86
C LYS A 376 -40.62 38.96 2.95
N LYS A 377 -41.56 38.37 2.21
CA LYS A 377 -41.73 36.90 2.16
C LYS A 377 -40.51 36.18 1.56
N SER A 378 -39.85 36.81 0.58
CA SER A 378 -38.59 36.31 0.00
C SER A 378 -37.44 36.38 1.02
N GLU A 379 -37.31 37.50 1.72
CA GLU A 379 -36.35 37.70 2.81
C GLU A 379 -36.53 36.67 3.94
N GLU A 380 -37.76 36.49 4.42
CA GLU A 380 -38.10 35.47 5.43
C GLU A 380 -37.73 34.06 4.98
N ASN A 381 -37.99 33.71 3.71
CA ASN A 381 -37.62 32.41 3.14
C ASN A 381 -36.09 32.25 3.04
N LEU A 382 -35.35 33.28 2.62
CA LEU A 382 -33.89 33.29 2.60
C LEU A 382 -33.32 33.14 4.02
N GLN A 383 -33.87 33.83 5.00
CA GLN A 383 -33.48 33.73 6.41
C GLN A 383 -33.72 32.31 6.96
N GLN A 384 -34.83 31.67 6.57
CA GLN A 384 -35.09 30.26 6.87
C GLN A 384 -34.09 29.32 6.18
N GLN A 385 -33.70 29.59 4.93
CA GLN A 385 -32.68 28.78 4.24
C GLN A 385 -31.30 28.93 4.88
N ILE A 386 -30.89 30.16 5.23
CA ILE A 386 -29.64 30.45 5.95
C ILE A 386 -29.63 29.65 7.26
N THR A 387 -30.64 29.81 8.13
CA THR A 387 -30.69 29.10 9.43
C THR A 387 -30.74 27.57 9.28
N LYS A 388 -31.44 27.02 8.27
CA LYS A 388 -31.41 25.58 7.94
C LYS A 388 -29.99 25.13 7.52
N SER A 389 -29.33 25.87 6.64
CA SER A 389 -27.97 25.58 6.18
C SER A 389 -26.95 25.65 7.33
N GLU A 390 -27.10 26.60 8.25
CA GLU A 390 -26.25 26.72 9.43
C GLU A 390 -26.44 25.59 10.44
N LYS A 391 -27.69 25.15 10.66
CA LYS A 391 -27.97 23.95 11.46
C LYS A 391 -27.29 22.72 10.86
N LYS A 392 -27.41 22.51 9.53
CA LYS A 392 -26.71 21.42 8.83
C LYS A 392 -25.19 21.53 8.94
N ARG A 393 -24.62 22.73 8.78
CA ARG A 393 -23.18 23.01 8.95
C ARG A 393 -22.69 22.69 10.37
N ARG A 394 -23.47 23.05 11.40
CA ARG A 394 -23.16 22.71 12.80
C ARG A 394 -23.17 21.20 13.04
N GLY A 395 -24.20 20.49 12.55
CA GLY A 395 -24.31 19.03 12.69
C GLY A 395 -23.19 18.26 11.96
N LEU A 396 -22.83 18.68 10.75
CA LEU A 396 -21.68 18.10 10.04
C LEU A 396 -20.36 18.39 10.76
N LYS A 397 -20.20 19.56 11.37
CA LYS A 397 -19.00 19.92 12.14
C LYS A 397 -18.88 19.12 13.45
N SER A 398 -19.99 18.76 14.11
CA SER A 398 -19.96 17.86 15.27
C SER A 398 -19.72 16.41 14.88
N GLN A 399 -20.30 15.92 13.78
CA GLN A 399 -20.01 14.60 13.23
C GLN A 399 -18.53 14.45 12.83
N LEU A 400 -17.96 15.47 12.16
CA LEU A 400 -16.55 15.48 11.78
C LEU A 400 -15.64 15.38 13.02
N LYS A 401 -15.92 16.15 14.08
CA LYS A 401 -15.19 16.04 15.36
C LYS A 401 -15.31 14.67 16.02
N ALA A 402 -16.50 14.05 15.97
CA ALA A 402 -16.71 12.71 16.51
C ALA A 402 -15.92 11.64 15.73
N LEU A 403 -15.87 11.74 14.40
CA LEU A 403 -15.08 10.87 13.53
C LEU A 403 -13.57 11.12 13.70
N GLU A 404 -13.13 12.36 13.92
CA GLU A 404 -11.74 12.69 14.27
C GLU A 404 -11.34 12.08 15.62
N LEU A 405 -12.23 12.09 16.61
CA LEU A 405 -12.02 11.47 17.92
C LEU A 405 -11.95 9.94 17.80
N GLN A 406 -12.90 9.30 17.12
CA GLN A 406 -12.84 7.86 16.81
C GLN A 406 -11.57 7.48 16.04
N ARG A 407 -11.13 8.32 15.09
CA ARG A 407 -9.87 8.09 14.36
C ARG A 407 -8.65 8.25 15.26
N ALA A 408 -8.68 9.17 16.24
CA ALA A 408 -7.62 9.30 17.23
C ALA A 408 -7.59 8.10 18.18
N GLU A 409 -8.75 7.64 18.66
CA GLU A 409 -8.89 6.40 19.44
C GLU A 409 -8.31 5.20 18.67
N LEU A 410 -8.72 4.98 17.41
CA LEU A 410 -8.20 3.90 16.56
C LEU A 410 -6.71 4.04 16.22
N LYS A 411 -6.14 5.26 16.28
CA LYS A 411 -4.73 5.51 15.97
C LYS A 411 -3.82 5.41 17.20
N PHE A 412 -4.35 5.67 18.39
CA PHE A 412 -3.55 5.82 19.62
C PHE A 412 -3.95 4.89 20.77
N HIS A 413 -5.08 4.18 20.68
CA HIS A 413 -5.42 3.09 21.61
C HIS A 413 -5.19 1.72 20.98
N GLN A 414 -4.44 0.89 21.70
CA GLN A 414 -4.55 -0.55 21.57
C GLN A 414 -5.98 -0.94 21.97
N SER A 415 -6.78 -1.38 20.99
CA SER A 415 -8.11 -1.93 21.25
C SER A 415 -8.03 -3.08 22.27
N PRO A 416 -9.08 -3.36 23.08
CA PRO A 416 -9.16 -4.60 23.87
C PRO A 416 -8.93 -5.88 23.04
N GLY A 417 -9.15 -5.81 21.72
CA GLY A 417 -8.78 -6.87 20.77
C GLY A 417 -7.27 -7.13 20.65
N PHE A 418 -6.39 -6.24 21.11
CA PHE A 418 -4.94 -6.46 21.12
C PHE A 418 -4.53 -7.48 22.20
N LEU A 419 -5.21 -7.49 23.35
CA LEU A 419 -5.07 -8.58 24.33
C LEU A 419 -5.60 -9.89 23.75
N SER A 420 -6.78 -9.87 23.11
CA SER A 420 -7.35 -11.04 22.42
C SER A 420 -6.42 -11.58 21.33
N SER A 421 -5.77 -10.71 20.55
CA SER A 421 -4.81 -11.09 19.51
C SER A 421 -3.55 -11.70 20.10
N LYS A 422 -3.03 -11.12 21.19
CA LYS A 422 -1.84 -11.67 21.86
C LYS A 422 -2.12 -13.02 22.52
N THR A 423 -3.27 -13.19 23.18
CA THR A 423 -3.67 -14.50 23.72
C THR A 423 -3.94 -15.52 22.60
N LEU A 424 -4.41 -15.09 21.43
CA LEU A 424 -4.57 -15.98 20.27
C LEU A 424 -3.21 -16.40 19.72
N GLU A 425 -2.25 -15.48 19.62
CA GLU A 425 -0.86 -15.73 19.24
C GLU A 425 -0.19 -16.71 20.21
N GLU A 426 -0.28 -16.48 21.52
CA GLU A 426 0.23 -17.37 22.58
C GLU A 426 -0.40 -18.78 22.50
N ASN A 427 -1.70 -18.89 22.21
CA ASN A 427 -2.36 -20.18 21.98
C ASN A 427 -1.91 -20.87 20.67
N LEU A 428 -1.68 -20.12 19.60
CA LEU A 428 -1.20 -20.67 18.33
C LEU A 428 0.24 -21.18 18.45
N TRP A 429 1.11 -20.49 19.18
CA TRP A 429 2.45 -20.96 19.51
C TRP A 429 2.41 -22.26 20.32
N LYS A 430 1.56 -22.34 21.35
CA LYS A 430 1.40 -23.57 22.15
C LYS A 430 0.90 -24.75 21.32
N ASN A 431 -0.08 -24.52 20.44
CA ASN A 431 -0.58 -25.57 19.54
C ASN A 431 0.48 -26.03 18.52
N LEU A 432 1.35 -25.12 18.07
CA LEU A 432 2.46 -25.45 17.19
C LEU A 432 3.48 -26.35 17.90
N GLU A 433 3.86 -26.00 19.13
CA GLU A 433 4.76 -26.78 19.98
C GLU A 433 4.20 -28.19 20.26
N GLU A 434 2.92 -28.30 20.61
CA GLU A 434 2.24 -29.60 20.83
C GLU A 434 2.21 -30.49 19.58
N GLU A 435 1.98 -29.91 18.38
CA GLU A 435 2.01 -30.66 17.12
C GLU A 435 3.45 -30.98 16.65
N GLU A 436 4.45 -30.14 16.95
CA GLU A 436 5.86 -30.43 16.69
C GLU A 436 6.38 -31.59 17.57
N GLU A 437 5.99 -31.64 18.85
CA GLU A 437 6.25 -32.78 19.73
C GLU A 437 5.54 -34.06 19.25
N ARG A 438 4.30 -33.93 18.78
CA ARG A 438 3.53 -35.05 18.22
C ARG A 438 4.18 -35.60 16.94
N LEU A 439 4.58 -34.73 16.02
CA LEU A 439 5.31 -35.10 14.81
C LEU A 439 6.66 -35.75 15.14
N SER A 440 7.36 -35.25 16.16
CA SER A 440 8.64 -35.83 16.61
C SER A 440 8.46 -37.24 17.17
N ARG A 441 7.41 -37.48 17.96
CA ARG A 441 7.04 -38.83 18.44
C ARG A 441 6.71 -39.79 17.28
N ILE A 442 5.88 -39.37 16.33
CA ILE A 442 5.52 -40.19 15.15
C ILE A 442 6.75 -40.50 14.29
N ARG A 443 7.65 -39.54 14.09
CA ARG A 443 8.92 -39.77 13.37
C ARG A 443 9.82 -40.77 14.09
N GLY A 444 9.91 -40.69 15.42
CA GLY A 444 10.64 -41.66 16.24
C GLY A 444 10.07 -43.08 16.12
N GLN A 445 8.75 -43.25 16.18
CA GLN A 445 8.09 -44.55 15.99
C GLN A 445 8.28 -45.08 14.57
N ALA A 446 8.16 -44.22 13.54
CA ALA A 446 8.39 -44.60 12.15
C ALA A 446 9.85 -45.07 11.91
N PHE A 447 10.83 -44.41 12.54
CA PHE A 447 12.23 -44.83 12.48
C PHE A 447 12.44 -46.21 13.12
N LYS A 448 11.91 -46.43 14.34
CA LYS A 448 11.95 -47.75 15.00
C LYS A 448 11.31 -48.85 14.14
N ASN A 449 10.16 -48.56 13.54
CA ASN A 449 9.46 -49.51 12.67
C ASN A 449 10.26 -49.83 11.39
N GLN A 450 10.97 -48.85 10.83
CA GLN A 450 11.86 -49.06 9.69
C GLN A 450 13.10 -49.89 10.07
N GLU A 451 13.71 -49.63 11.22
CA GLU A 451 14.82 -50.41 11.77
C GLU A 451 14.40 -51.87 12.02
N LEU A 452 13.23 -52.09 12.63
CA LEU A 452 12.65 -53.41 12.84
C LEU A 452 12.38 -54.14 11.50
N LEU A 453 11.84 -53.45 10.49
CA LEU A 453 11.60 -54.02 9.16
C LEU A 453 12.92 -54.44 8.48
N LEU A 454 13.97 -53.61 8.57
CA LEU A 454 15.31 -53.98 8.09
C LEU A 454 15.87 -55.20 8.84
N HIS A 455 15.64 -55.32 10.15
CA HIS A 455 16.03 -56.53 10.90
C HIS A 455 15.29 -57.78 10.43
N PHE A 456 13.98 -57.68 10.13
CA PHE A 456 13.22 -58.78 9.54
C PHE A 456 13.72 -59.17 8.16
N GLU A 457 13.96 -58.19 7.26
CA GLU A 457 14.50 -58.44 5.92
C GLU A 457 15.86 -59.15 5.97
N ASN A 458 16.78 -58.66 6.79
CA ASN A 458 18.09 -59.30 7.00
C ASN A 458 17.96 -60.72 7.60
N GLY A 459 17.00 -60.94 8.51
CA GLY A 459 16.72 -62.25 9.08
C GLY A 459 16.20 -63.26 8.04
N VAL A 460 15.32 -62.81 7.13
CA VAL A 460 14.81 -63.61 6.02
C VAL A 460 15.92 -63.92 5.01
N ASP A 461 16.75 -62.95 4.66
CA ASP A 461 17.88 -63.16 3.74
C ASP A 461 18.93 -64.11 4.34
N ASN A 462 19.23 -64.01 5.64
CA ASN A 462 20.08 -64.98 6.34
C ASN A 462 19.47 -66.40 6.32
N LEU A 463 18.14 -66.53 6.48
CA LEU A 463 17.46 -67.82 6.40
C LEU A 463 17.53 -68.42 4.98
N ILE A 464 17.40 -67.61 3.92
CA ILE A 464 17.61 -68.06 2.54
C ILE A 464 19.04 -68.58 2.34
N LEU A 465 20.05 -67.84 2.81
CA LEU A 465 21.45 -68.25 2.69
C LEU A 465 21.72 -69.60 3.38
N ARG A 466 21.12 -69.85 4.56
CA ARG A 466 21.26 -71.13 5.27
C ARG A 466 20.48 -72.27 4.60
N LEU A 467 19.35 -71.98 3.95
CA LEU A 467 18.52 -73.00 3.28
C LEU A 467 18.91 -73.24 1.80
N TRP A 468 19.87 -72.49 1.28
CA TRP A 468 20.30 -72.48 -0.12
C TRP A 468 20.62 -73.88 -0.69
N ASP A 469 21.46 -74.65 0.00
CA ASP A 469 21.98 -75.93 -0.52
C ASP A 469 20.94 -77.08 -0.51
N ILE A 470 19.76 -76.87 0.07
CA ILE A 470 18.73 -77.91 0.21
C ILE A 470 17.97 -78.07 -1.11
N ARG A 471 18.28 -79.15 -1.84
CA ARG A 471 17.58 -79.49 -3.08
C ARG A 471 16.20 -80.10 -2.80
N VAL A 472 15.17 -79.40 -3.29
CA VAL A 472 13.77 -79.83 -3.29
C VAL A 472 13.45 -80.34 -4.71
N PRO A 473 12.89 -81.54 -4.88
CA PRO A 473 12.57 -82.06 -6.22
C PRO A 473 11.47 -81.20 -6.89
N GLY A 474 11.69 -80.81 -8.14
CA GLY A 474 10.75 -79.99 -8.93
C GLY A 474 11.05 -78.48 -8.94
N GLN A 475 12.11 -78.02 -8.28
CA GLN A 475 12.51 -76.61 -8.26
C GLN A 475 13.86 -76.43 -9.00
N GLU A 476 13.82 -75.87 -10.22
CA GLU A 476 15.02 -75.57 -11.00
C GLU A 476 15.29 -74.07 -11.12
N GLY A 477 16.53 -73.67 -10.82
CA GLY A 477 17.00 -72.28 -10.88
C GLY A 477 16.73 -71.46 -9.61
N PHE A 478 17.51 -70.40 -9.43
CA PHE A 478 17.30 -69.41 -8.38
C PHE A 478 16.33 -68.33 -8.89
N PRO A 479 15.13 -68.16 -8.30
CA PRO A 479 14.26 -67.05 -8.64
C PRO A 479 14.87 -65.76 -8.11
N LYS A 480 14.92 -64.70 -8.92
CA LYS A 480 15.18 -63.35 -8.42
C LYS A 480 13.95 -62.88 -7.65
N MET A 481 13.95 -63.14 -6.34
CA MET A 481 12.91 -62.66 -5.42
C MET A 481 13.27 -61.25 -4.94
N GLU A 482 12.51 -60.27 -5.39
CA GLU A 482 12.62 -58.88 -4.93
C GLU A 482 11.76 -58.61 -3.69
N ASP A 483 10.70 -59.38 -3.46
CA ASP A 483 9.78 -59.24 -2.32
C ASP A 483 10.12 -60.17 -1.14
N VAL A 484 10.00 -59.65 0.08
CA VAL A 484 10.21 -60.35 1.36
C VAL A 484 9.21 -61.49 1.54
N PHE A 485 7.99 -61.36 1.01
CA PHE A 485 6.99 -62.42 1.11
C PHE A 485 7.31 -63.62 0.19
N GLU A 486 7.79 -63.38 -1.02
CA GLU A 486 8.29 -64.44 -1.92
C GLU A 486 9.48 -65.18 -1.29
N LYS A 487 10.43 -64.40 -0.72
CA LYS A 487 11.57 -64.90 0.05
C LYS A 487 11.14 -65.82 1.21
N LEU A 488 10.11 -65.43 1.96
CA LEU A 488 9.54 -66.25 3.04
C LEU A 488 8.87 -67.54 2.52
N GLN A 489 8.11 -67.48 1.42
CA GLN A 489 7.52 -68.68 0.80
C GLN A 489 8.59 -69.66 0.29
N PHE A 490 9.72 -69.16 -0.20
CA PHE A 490 10.88 -70.00 -0.55
C PHE A 490 11.42 -70.73 0.68
N CYS A 491 11.63 -70.02 1.79
CA CYS A 491 12.04 -70.64 3.06
C CYS A 491 11.01 -71.65 3.56
N GLU A 492 9.71 -71.34 3.51
CA GLU A 492 8.63 -72.22 3.92
C GLU A 492 8.64 -73.55 3.12
N THR A 493 8.70 -73.48 1.78
CA THR A 493 8.73 -74.70 0.94
C THR A 493 9.97 -75.58 1.20
N LYS A 494 11.13 -74.96 1.48
CA LYS A 494 12.38 -75.65 1.88
C LYS A 494 12.25 -76.33 3.24
N LEU A 495 11.73 -75.61 4.24
CA LEU A 495 11.52 -76.10 5.60
C LEU A 495 10.47 -77.20 5.67
N LEU A 496 9.37 -77.08 4.92
CA LEU A 496 8.36 -78.15 4.80
C LEU A 496 8.93 -79.41 4.12
N HIS A 497 9.84 -79.25 3.15
CA HIS A 497 10.52 -80.39 2.54
C HIS A 497 11.50 -81.08 3.52
N LEU A 498 12.26 -80.30 4.31
CA LEU A 498 13.09 -80.84 5.39
C LEU A 498 12.25 -81.56 6.45
N SER A 499 11.14 -80.96 6.88
CA SER A 499 10.23 -81.53 7.87
C SER A 499 9.65 -82.88 7.41
N ARG A 500 9.20 -82.96 6.15
CA ARG A 500 8.78 -84.25 5.54
C ARG A 500 9.92 -85.27 5.49
N LYS A 501 11.12 -84.88 5.04
CA LYS A 501 12.31 -85.75 5.06
C LYS A 501 12.70 -86.24 6.45
N MET A 502 12.44 -85.45 7.50
CA MET A 502 12.65 -85.87 8.89
C MET A 502 11.56 -86.83 9.38
N LEU A 503 10.31 -86.66 8.95
CA LEU A 503 9.21 -87.59 9.26
C LEU A 503 9.35 -88.95 8.55
N ASP A 504 9.96 -88.95 7.35
CA ASP A 504 10.27 -90.17 6.58
C ASP A 504 11.53 -90.92 7.09
N LEU A 505 12.25 -90.37 8.08
CA LEU A 505 13.47 -90.97 8.63
C LEU A 505 13.14 -91.92 9.80
N PRO A 506 13.75 -93.13 9.89
CA PRO A 506 13.43 -94.07 10.96
C PRO A 506 13.65 -93.50 12.37
N SER A 507 12.67 -93.71 13.26
CA SER A 507 12.64 -93.15 14.62
C SER A 507 13.88 -93.47 15.49
N ASP A 508 14.62 -94.53 15.15
CA ASP A 508 15.83 -94.96 15.87
C ASP A 508 17.04 -94.03 15.66
N ILE A 509 17.01 -93.14 14.65
CA ILE A 509 18.04 -92.10 14.44
C ILE A 509 17.63 -90.77 15.08
N LEU A 510 16.33 -90.57 15.33
CA LEU A 510 15.75 -89.29 15.80
C LEU A 510 15.37 -89.28 17.29
N ARG A 511 15.75 -90.32 18.04
CA ARG A 511 15.98 -90.21 19.48
C ARG A 511 17.48 -90.06 19.72
N PRO A 512 17.99 -88.84 19.99
CA PRO A 512 19.29 -88.71 20.62
C PRO A 512 19.23 -89.43 21.97
N ASP A 513 20.11 -90.40 22.16
CA ASP A 513 20.38 -90.90 23.49
C ASP A 513 21.09 -89.79 24.26
N GLU A 514 20.39 -89.12 25.17
CA GLU A 514 20.96 -88.01 25.97
C GLU A 514 22.12 -88.46 26.88
N SER A 515 22.36 -89.77 27.01
CA SER A 515 23.56 -90.31 27.66
C SER A 515 24.84 -90.24 26.81
N ASN A 516 24.74 -89.91 25.51
CA ASN A 516 25.91 -89.82 24.63
C ASN A 516 26.58 -88.44 24.73
N GLU A 517 27.53 -88.31 25.66
CA GLU A 517 28.28 -87.08 25.98
C GLU A 517 28.80 -86.35 24.73
N SER A 518 29.23 -87.10 23.71
CA SER A 518 29.73 -86.57 22.43
C SER A 518 28.70 -85.69 21.70
N PHE A 519 27.43 -86.11 21.71
CA PHE A 519 26.34 -85.38 21.07
C PHE A 519 25.94 -84.15 21.90
N VAL A 520 25.93 -84.27 23.23
CA VAL A 520 25.67 -83.15 24.14
C VAL A 520 26.76 -82.08 24.01
N HIS A 521 28.04 -82.47 23.92
CA HIS A 521 29.14 -81.53 23.69
C HIS A 521 29.07 -80.88 22.31
N LEU A 522 28.78 -81.63 21.24
CA LEU A 522 28.63 -81.05 19.90
C LEU A 522 27.43 -80.10 19.83
N ARG A 523 26.30 -80.46 20.45
CA ARG A 523 25.12 -79.60 20.55
C ARG A 523 25.43 -78.32 21.32
N ASN A 524 26.04 -78.41 22.49
CA ASN A 524 26.38 -77.23 23.30
C ASN A 524 27.39 -76.34 22.56
N PHE A 525 28.40 -76.93 21.90
CA PHE A 525 29.35 -76.19 21.07
C PHE A 525 28.68 -75.47 19.89
N LEU A 526 27.68 -76.09 19.26
CA LEU A 526 26.89 -75.45 18.20
C LEU A 526 25.94 -74.37 18.75
N GLU A 527 25.33 -74.57 19.92
CA GLU A 527 24.49 -73.55 20.59
C GLU A 527 25.33 -72.35 21.08
N GLU A 528 26.56 -72.57 21.56
CA GLU A 528 27.52 -71.51 21.92
C GLU A 528 28.03 -70.79 20.67
N SER A 529 28.47 -71.52 19.65
CA SER A 529 28.94 -70.94 18.38
C SER A 529 27.84 -70.12 17.68
N ALA A 530 26.58 -70.55 17.76
CA ALA A 530 25.45 -69.83 17.18
C ALA A 530 25.01 -68.60 18.00
N ARG A 531 25.35 -68.51 19.29
CA ARG A 531 25.12 -67.32 20.12
C ARG A 531 26.08 -66.18 19.79
N ASP A 532 27.34 -66.51 19.50
CA ASP A 532 28.40 -65.54 19.23
C ASP A 532 28.52 -65.16 17.74
N GLU A 533 27.75 -65.80 16.85
CA GLU A 533 27.78 -65.53 15.41
C GLU A 533 27.03 -64.21 15.07
N PRO A 534 27.71 -63.18 14.52
CA PRO A 534 27.15 -61.81 14.39
C PRO A 534 25.99 -61.68 13.38
N GLN A 535 25.61 -62.77 12.71
CA GLN A 535 24.46 -62.84 11.80
C GLN A 535 23.17 -63.28 12.52
N ASN A 536 23.27 -63.88 13.71
CA ASN A 536 22.12 -64.32 14.52
C ASN A 536 21.66 -63.20 15.47
N LEU A 537 21.23 -62.07 14.90
CA LEU A 537 20.61 -60.99 15.68
C LEU A 537 19.29 -61.46 16.28
N ARG A 538 19.30 -61.73 17.59
CA ARG A 538 18.11 -62.08 18.35
C ARG A 538 17.20 -60.85 18.40
N ILE A 539 16.07 -60.88 17.68
CA ILE A 539 15.07 -59.81 17.69
C ILE A 539 14.52 -59.73 19.12
N ALA A 540 14.96 -58.71 19.86
CA ALA A 540 14.32 -58.31 21.11
C ALA A 540 13.07 -57.51 20.74
N PHE A 541 11.90 -58.05 21.06
CA PHE A 541 10.68 -57.27 21.10
C PHE A 541 10.67 -56.56 22.45
N ASP A 542 10.79 -55.23 22.44
CA ASP A 542 10.48 -54.41 23.62
C ASP A 542 8.95 -54.52 23.84
N GLU A 543 8.52 -55.29 24.84
CA GLU A 543 7.12 -55.45 25.24
C GLU A 543 6.57 -54.21 25.97
N ASP A 544 6.74 -53.02 25.38
CA ASP A 544 6.27 -51.73 25.89
C ASP A 544 5.25 -51.07 24.92
N GLU A 545 4.21 -51.81 24.52
CA GLU A 545 2.96 -51.24 23.98
C GLU A 545 1.72 -51.75 24.74
N GLU A 546 1.56 -51.31 26.00
CA GLU A 546 0.23 -51.25 26.62
C GLU A 546 -0.57 -50.03 26.05
N ASP A 547 -1.84 -50.28 25.76
CA ASP A 547 -2.92 -49.30 25.61
C ASP A 547 -2.88 -48.22 24.51
N VAL A 548 -2.98 -48.64 23.23
CA VAL A 548 -3.78 -47.88 22.23
C VAL A 548 -4.67 -48.80 21.37
N ARG A 549 -5.61 -49.53 21.99
CA ARG A 549 -6.77 -50.12 21.26
C ARG A 549 -8.09 -49.95 22.00
N GLY A 550 -8.76 -48.83 21.73
CA GLY A 550 -10.20 -48.72 21.97
C GLY A 550 -10.66 -47.31 22.28
N LEU A 551 -11.40 -46.70 21.33
CA LEU A 551 -12.74 -46.11 21.55
C LEU A 551 -13.17 -45.31 20.32
N SER A 552 -14.13 -45.84 19.56
CA SER A 552 -14.96 -45.04 18.66
C SER A 552 -16.11 -44.38 19.44
N PRO A 553 -16.68 -43.26 18.96
CA PRO A 553 -17.47 -42.36 19.81
C PRO A 553 -18.93 -42.79 19.98
N ALA A 554 -19.49 -42.55 21.17
CA ALA A 554 -20.91 -42.70 21.47
C ALA A 554 -21.49 -41.46 22.19
N LEU A 555 -22.80 -41.24 22.00
CA LEU A 555 -23.53 -39.99 22.28
C LEU A 555 -24.15 -39.91 23.69
N ARG A 556 -24.53 -38.68 24.07
CA ARG A 556 -25.22 -38.20 25.31
C ARG A 556 -24.29 -37.91 26.49
N GLY A 557 -24.55 -36.90 27.33
CA GLY A 557 -25.63 -35.90 27.33
C GLY A 557 -26.09 -35.55 28.75
N SER A 558 -26.48 -34.29 29.00
CA SER A 558 -26.83 -33.73 30.34
C SER A 558 -25.63 -33.60 31.30
N ALA A 559 -25.58 -32.69 32.28
CA ALA A 559 -26.34 -31.46 32.56
C ALA A 559 -25.46 -30.51 33.40
N ARG A 560 -25.85 -29.23 33.50
CA ARG A 560 -25.29 -28.27 34.49
C ARG A 560 -25.72 -28.68 35.92
N PRO A 561 -25.06 -28.16 36.98
CA PRO A 561 -25.61 -26.95 37.59
C PRO A 561 -24.63 -25.77 37.64
N VAL A 562 -25.19 -24.59 37.93
CA VAL A 562 -24.51 -23.30 38.12
C VAL A 562 -24.54 -22.96 39.61
N THR A 563 -23.98 -21.80 39.98
CA THR A 563 -24.33 -20.91 41.12
C THR A 563 -23.25 -20.86 42.25
N PRO A 564 -23.22 -19.81 43.10
CA PRO A 564 -22.13 -18.82 42.97
C PRO A 564 -21.57 -18.26 44.30
N SER A 565 -20.53 -17.43 44.22
CA SER A 565 -20.21 -16.39 45.23
C SER A 565 -19.25 -15.37 44.61
N SER A 566 -19.55 -14.07 44.59
CA SER A 566 -19.68 -13.13 45.71
C SER A 566 -18.31 -12.83 46.36
N SER A 567 -17.84 -11.59 46.53
CA SER A 567 -18.37 -10.27 46.12
C SER A 567 -17.25 -9.22 46.12
N ARG A 568 -17.50 -8.12 45.40
CA ARG A 568 -17.05 -6.72 45.65
C ARG A 568 -15.96 -6.48 46.70
N GLN A 569 -14.95 -5.69 46.32
CA GLN A 569 -14.76 -4.40 46.99
C GLN A 569 -14.15 -3.33 46.08
N LEU A 570 -14.62 -2.09 46.27
CA LEU A 570 -14.12 -0.88 45.62
C LEU A 570 -12.94 -0.33 46.44
N ALA A 571 -11.92 0.18 45.76
CA ALA A 571 -10.98 1.13 46.36
C ALA A 571 -10.55 2.15 45.31
N SER A 572 -11.10 3.37 45.39
CA SER A 572 -10.53 4.53 44.70
C SER A 572 -9.47 5.16 45.60
N ILE A 573 -8.28 5.47 45.07
CA ILE A 573 -7.36 6.44 45.68
C ILE A 573 -6.91 7.42 44.61
N CYS A 574 -6.84 8.70 45.01
CA CYS A 574 -6.66 9.84 44.12
C CYS A 574 -5.18 10.11 43.76
N SER A 575 -5.03 10.71 42.58
CA SER A 575 -4.20 11.89 42.28
C SER A 575 -3.08 12.30 43.23
N SER A 576 -1.85 12.10 42.76
CA SER A 576 -0.71 13.01 42.90
C SER A 576 0.26 12.70 41.75
N GLY A 577 0.79 13.63 40.95
CA GLY A 577 0.98 15.05 41.21
C GLY A 577 2.48 15.37 41.19
N LEU A 578 3.10 15.32 40.01
CA LEU A 578 4.50 15.73 39.79
C LEU A 578 4.63 16.44 38.44
N SER A 579 5.48 17.47 38.42
CA SER A 579 5.61 18.46 37.35
C SER A 579 7.08 18.83 37.11
N PHE A 580 7.42 19.19 35.86
CA PHE A 580 8.75 19.61 35.39
C PHE A 580 9.82 18.49 35.40
N THR A 581 10.80 18.46 34.48
CA THR A 581 11.51 19.59 33.84
C THR A 581 11.58 19.57 32.31
N GLU A 582 12.03 20.71 31.77
CA GLU A 582 12.21 21.04 30.36
C GLU A 582 13.26 20.21 29.60
N GLY A 583 13.08 20.10 28.28
CA GLY A 583 14.08 19.61 27.32
C GLY A 583 13.70 20.08 25.92
N GLY A 584 14.26 21.21 25.48
CA GLY A 584 13.83 21.92 24.27
C GLY A 584 14.22 21.25 22.95
N GLY A 585 13.40 21.42 21.91
CA GLY A 585 13.63 20.84 20.58
C GLY A 585 12.63 21.27 19.51
N ALA A 586 12.34 22.58 19.41
CA ALA A 586 11.36 23.09 18.45
C ALA A 586 11.95 23.22 17.02
N VAL A 587 11.58 22.33 16.11
CA VAL A 587 11.78 22.53 14.65
C VAL A 587 10.52 23.17 14.06
N THR A 588 10.56 24.49 13.85
CA THR A 588 9.43 25.25 13.28
C THR A 588 9.37 25.13 11.76
N ALA A 589 8.50 24.27 11.23
CA ALA A 589 8.13 24.29 9.82
C ALA A 589 6.93 25.24 9.59
N ARG A 590 7.18 26.46 9.11
CA ARG A 590 6.12 27.38 8.66
C ARG A 590 5.52 26.90 7.33
N VAL A 591 4.33 26.30 7.36
CA VAL A 591 3.47 26.18 6.18
C VAL A 591 2.48 27.34 6.17
N LYS A 592 2.61 28.26 5.21
CA LYS A 592 1.62 29.32 4.96
C LYS A 592 0.39 28.73 4.27
N PRO A 593 -0.85 29.03 4.71
CA PRO A 593 -2.04 28.74 3.92
C PRO A 593 -2.22 29.80 2.83
N CYS A 594 -2.07 29.43 1.56
CA CYS A 594 -2.51 30.28 0.46
C CYS A 594 -4.05 30.28 0.40
N TRP A 595 -4.66 31.45 0.60
CA TRP A 595 -6.07 31.67 0.32
C TRP A 595 -6.26 31.91 -1.18
N CYS A 596 -7.03 31.06 -1.86
CA CYS A 596 -7.54 31.33 -3.19
C CYS A 596 -9.07 31.32 -3.17
N PHE A 597 -9.66 32.49 -3.42
CA PHE A 597 -11.08 32.65 -3.70
C PHE A 597 -11.45 31.95 -5.02
N LEU A 598 -12.65 31.36 -5.07
CA LEU A 598 -13.29 30.90 -6.30
C LEU A 598 -14.63 31.65 -6.48
N PRO A 599 -14.79 32.46 -7.55
CA PRO A 599 -16.09 32.95 -8.00
C PRO A 599 -16.74 31.98 -9.03
N PRO A 600 -18.04 32.14 -9.38
CA PRO A 600 -18.84 31.03 -9.88
C PRO A 600 -19.19 31.04 -11.39
N ARG A 601 -19.58 29.85 -11.89
CA ARG A 601 -20.45 29.56 -13.05
C ARG A 601 -20.09 30.12 -14.44
N GLY A 602 -19.46 29.25 -15.25
CA GLY A 602 -20.09 28.67 -16.46
C GLY A 602 -20.36 29.53 -17.71
N ARG A 603 -19.70 29.16 -18.82
CA ARG A 603 -20.25 29.12 -20.20
C ARG A 603 -19.37 28.22 -21.09
N ILE A 604 -19.98 27.57 -22.06
CA ILE A 604 -19.32 26.82 -23.14
C ILE A 604 -18.83 27.82 -24.20
N PRO A 605 -17.67 27.59 -24.82
CA PRO A 605 -17.63 27.68 -26.28
C PRO A 605 -16.85 26.53 -26.96
N THR A 606 -17.18 26.37 -28.24
CA THR A 606 -16.67 25.40 -29.22
C THR A 606 -15.25 25.69 -29.71
N HIS A 607 -14.57 24.64 -30.20
CA HIS A 607 -13.46 24.64 -31.16
C HIS A 607 -12.35 25.72 -31.04
N CYS A 608 -11.13 25.28 -30.76
CA CYS A 608 -9.99 25.69 -31.58
C CYS A 608 -8.86 24.64 -31.56
N LEU A 609 -8.22 24.43 -32.71
CA LEU A 609 -6.96 23.69 -32.81
C LEU A 609 -5.82 24.54 -32.27
N CYS A 610 -4.76 23.91 -31.73
CA CYS A 610 -3.43 24.01 -32.34
C CYS A 610 -2.35 23.17 -31.63
N LEU A 611 -1.53 22.51 -32.46
CA LEU A 611 -0.08 22.33 -32.35
C LEU A 611 0.51 21.77 -31.04
N GLY A 612 1.07 20.56 -31.12
CA GLY A 612 1.90 19.98 -30.07
C GLY A 612 3.40 20.25 -30.24
N PHE A 613 4.21 19.63 -29.38
CA PHE A 613 5.63 19.41 -29.61
C PHE A 613 6.01 17.98 -29.24
N THR A 614 6.95 17.41 -30.00
CA THR A 614 7.31 15.99 -29.99
C THR A 614 8.66 15.73 -29.31
N VAL A 615 8.74 14.65 -28.53
CA VAL A 615 9.97 13.85 -28.33
C VAL A 615 9.53 12.38 -28.24
N LYS A 616 9.53 11.63 -29.35
CA LYS A 616 10.62 10.72 -29.79
C LYS A 616 10.94 9.58 -28.82
N SER A 617 10.22 8.47 -28.98
CA SER A 617 10.74 7.11 -28.78
C SER A 617 11.47 6.63 -30.05
N PRO A 618 12.44 5.69 -29.96
CA PRO A 618 13.10 5.13 -31.15
C PRO A 618 12.26 4.02 -31.84
N SER A 619 12.01 4.23 -33.13
CA SER A 619 12.24 3.29 -34.26
C SER A 619 13.18 2.10 -33.96
N SER A 620 13.20 0.92 -34.61
CA SER A 620 12.63 0.36 -35.88
C SER A 620 13.22 -1.07 -36.07
N VAL A 621 12.72 -2.04 -36.88
CA VAL A 621 11.56 -2.15 -37.80
C VAL A 621 11.18 -3.63 -38.07
N SER A 622 9.94 -3.83 -38.53
CA SER A 622 9.31 -4.77 -39.49
C SER A 622 10.18 -5.72 -40.39
N PRO A 623 9.60 -6.61 -41.26
CA PRO A 623 8.18 -6.80 -41.61
C PRO A 623 7.64 -8.24 -41.78
N GLY A 624 6.34 -8.38 -41.48
CA GLY A 624 5.28 -8.95 -42.34
C GLY A 624 5.45 -10.30 -43.07
N ARG A 625 4.43 -11.16 -42.89
CA ARG A 625 3.80 -11.89 -44.01
C ARG A 625 2.29 -12.01 -43.80
N VAL A 626 1.54 -11.61 -44.82
CA VAL A 626 0.12 -11.95 -44.99
C VAL A 626 0.06 -13.34 -45.63
N ALA A 627 -0.79 -14.21 -45.10
CA ALA A 627 -1.21 -15.42 -45.78
C ALA A 627 -2.69 -15.67 -45.45
N CYS A 628 -3.53 -15.77 -46.47
CA CYS A 628 -4.93 -16.10 -46.34
C CYS A 628 -5.19 -17.39 -47.14
N ALA A 629 -5.94 -18.32 -46.54
CA ALA A 629 -6.57 -19.49 -47.15
C ALA A 629 -5.71 -20.46 -47.99
N ARG A 630 -5.34 -21.58 -47.35
CA ARG A 630 -5.97 -22.87 -47.68
C ARG A 630 -6.24 -23.65 -46.40
#